data_AF-A0A2G8JZ58-F1
#
_entry.id   AF-A0A2G8JZ58-F1
#
_cell.length_a   1.000
_cell.length_b   1.000
_cell.length_c   1.000
_cell.angle_alpha   90.00
_cell.angle_beta   90.00
_cell.angle_gamma   90.00
#
_symmetry.space_group_name_H-M   'P 1'
#
loop_
_entity.id
_entity.type
_entity.pdbx_description
1 polymer ?
#
loop_
_entity_poly.entity_id
_entity_poly.type
_entity_poly.pdbx_seq_one_letter_code
_entity_poly.pdbx_strand_id
1 'polypeptide(L)'
;MLHDQPVIFKHLLEKVSELFSEGIFAPLKAFSFPVDHIDRVINEILEHKYTAVTVDIPPAVSFPLDKLPCTQTLFQPNICYIVNGSQGGVGQALSRWLCTNGARHIAMVTHDNTREPALSRTKDFLQRQKCSVYLYRCSASNPIKNVIENLRNKLQQSTNFGLFHTVGYDAEKIKFSDLTFNNLNGVKSSCVTPLEDCIKAIGESSLELLITIRPDGSIWGSTTDVASGIIEGFFTDRVRRLKNSVLEKIILNTEHLPASVCLEQRNWNSIIQICHKHHLKFRHLSSGDQVAQTECRLTLEELEVCVREKLGDLLCINADSIDLNQPMINYGIDSLMSVEMVTWASREWGVVISQLDILGGVTTKLLLEKAIANKVVI
;
A
#
# COMPACT_ATOMS: atom_id res chain seq x y z
N MET A 1 -7.77 24.68 12.71
CA MET A 1 -9.11 25.35 12.60
C MET A 1 -10.17 24.36 13.06
N LEU A 2 -10.82 24.56 14.23
CA LEU A 2 -11.84 23.71 14.89
C LEU A 2 -11.51 22.22 15.15
N HIS A 3 -10.92 21.54 14.18
CA HIS A 3 -10.36 20.19 14.25
C HIS A 3 -9.35 20.00 15.41
N ASP A 4 -8.56 21.04 15.71
CA ASP A 4 -7.48 20.97 16.72
C ASP A 4 -7.95 21.40 18.13
N GLN A 5 -9.25 21.66 18.30
CA GLN A 5 -9.85 22.19 19.54
C GLN A 5 -11.15 21.45 19.89
N PRO A 6 -11.07 20.14 20.25
CA PRO A 6 -12.24 19.29 20.45
C PRO A 6 -13.19 19.79 21.54
N VAL A 7 -12.67 20.47 22.57
CA VAL A 7 -13.47 21.07 23.64
C VAL A 7 -14.34 22.21 23.13
N ILE A 8 -13.80 23.04 22.23
CA ILE A 8 -14.53 24.17 21.62
C ILE A 8 -15.55 23.64 20.63
N PHE A 9 -15.19 22.64 19.82
CA PHE A 9 -16.12 22.00 18.89
C PHE A 9 -17.32 21.36 19.61
N LYS A 10 -17.08 20.67 20.74
CA LYS A 10 -18.13 20.13 21.59
C LYS A 10 -19.09 21.22 22.10
N HIS A 11 -18.55 22.29 22.70
CA HIS A 11 -19.38 23.41 23.19
C HIS A 11 -20.19 24.07 22.07
N LEU A 12 -19.62 24.20 20.88
CA LEU A 12 -20.33 24.75 19.73
C LEU A 12 -21.49 23.84 19.29
N LEU A 13 -21.28 22.52 19.23
CA LEU A 13 -22.35 21.57 18.90
C LEU A 13 -23.45 21.57 19.96
N GLU A 14 -23.10 21.61 21.24
CA GLU A 14 -24.06 21.73 22.34
C GLU A 14 -24.90 23.01 22.19
N LYS A 15 -24.24 24.16 21.96
CA LYS A 15 -24.93 25.43 21.76
C LYS A 15 -25.82 25.44 20.52
N VAL A 16 -25.36 24.89 19.40
CA VAL A 16 -26.17 24.78 18.17
C VAL A 16 -27.40 23.90 18.43
N SER A 17 -27.22 22.76 19.10
CA SER A 17 -28.33 21.86 19.47
C SER A 17 -29.35 22.54 20.39
N GLU A 18 -28.90 23.31 21.38
CA GLU A 18 -29.78 24.13 22.23
C GLU A 18 -30.61 25.11 21.39
N LEU A 19 -29.98 25.85 20.47
CA LEU A 19 -30.66 26.83 19.61
C LEU A 19 -31.69 26.19 18.67
N PHE A 20 -31.45 24.95 18.21
CA PHE A 20 -32.47 24.17 17.49
C PHE A 20 -33.62 23.74 18.41
N SER A 21 -33.32 23.30 19.64
CA SER A 21 -34.34 22.88 20.61
C SER A 21 -35.23 24.04 21.10
N GLU A 22 -34.66 25.23 21.19
CA GLU A 22 -35.36 26.49 21.51
C GLU A 22 -36.15 27.05 20.32
N GLY A 23 -36.01 26.46 19.12
CA GLY A 23 -36.67 26.92 17.89
C GLY A 23 -36.10 28.21 17.29
N ILE A 24 -34.95 28.68 17.79
CA ILE A 24 -34.23 29.84 17.24
C ILE A 24 -33.61 29.48 15.88
N PHE A 25 -33.09 28.25 15.76
CA PHE A 25 -32.63 27.70 14.49
C PHE A 25 -33.68 26.78 13.87
N ALA A 26 -33.80 26.86 12.55
CA ALA A 26 -34.63 25.99 11.74
C ALA A 26 -33.77 25.37 10.61
N PRO A 27 -34.07 24.13 10.17
CA PRO A 27 -33.39 23.53 9.03
C PRO A 27 -33.54 24.40 7.77
N LEU A 28 -32.48 24.52 6.99
CA LEU A 28 -32.56 25.18 5.68
C LEU A 28 -33.47 24.37 4.76
N LYS A 29 -34.25 25.07 3.94
CA LYS A 29 -35.03 24.46 2.88
C LYS A 29 -34.08 24.01 1.77
N ALA A 30 -33.73 22.72 1.77
CA ALA A 30 -32.83 22.14 0.80
C ALA A 30 -33.58 21.50 -0.38
N PHE A 31 -32.95 21.50 -1.54
CA PHE A 31 -33.38 20.75 -2.71
C PHE A 31 -32.69 19.39 -2.69
N SER A 32 -33.49 18.31 -2.71
CA SER A 32 -32.96 16.95 -2.67
C SER A 32 -32.83 16.36 -4.07
N PHE A 33 -31.67 15.76 -4.36
CA PHE A 33 -31.42 15.07 -5.62
C PHE A 33 -30.86 13.68 -5.37
N PRO A 34 -31.25 12.68 -6.15
CA PRO A 34 -30.59 11.38 -6.17
C PRO A 34 -29.10 11.48 -6.54
N VAL A 35 -28.27 10.61 -5.95
CA VAL A 35 -26.80 10.63 -6.13
C VAL A 35 -26.31 10.44 -7.58
N ASP A 36 -27.09 9.79 -8.43
CA ASP A 36 -26.84 9.62 -9.87
C ASP A 36 -26.93 10.94 -10.66
N HIS A 37 -27.51 11.99 -10.08
CA HIS A 37 -27.57 13.33 -10.70
C HIS A 37 -26.45 14.28 -10.23
N ILE A 38 -25.47 13.80 -9.44
CA ILE A 38 -24.48 14.67 -8.78
C ILE A 38 -23.70 15.58 -9.74
N ASP A 39 -23.32 15.09 -10.92
CA ASP A 39 -22.56 15.88 -11.91
C ASP A 39 -23.36 17.07 -12.43
N ARG A 40 -24.67 16.90 -12.66
CA ARG A 40 -25.56 18.00 -13.06
C ARG A 40 -25.74 18.99 -11.91
N VAL A 41 -25.99 18.46 -10.71
CA VAL A 41 -26.28 19.25 -9.51
C VAL A 41 -25.09 20.13 -9.13
N ILE A 42 -23.85 19.64 -9.24
CA ILE A 42 -22.64 20.44 -9.02
C ILE A 42 -22.60 21.64 -9.95
N ASN A 43 -22.85 21.45 -11.24
CA ASN A 43 -22.87 22.56 -12.20
C ASN A 43 -23.98 23.57 -11.87
N GLU A 44 -25.16 23.10 -11.46
CA GLU A 44 -26.27 23.97 -11.06
C GLU A 44 -26.00 24.73 -9.74
N ILE A 45 -25.23 24.14 -8.80
CA ILE A 45 -24.75 24.83 -7.59
C ILE A 45 -23.78 25.96 -7.94
N LEU A 46 -22.84 25.70 -8.86
CA LEU A 46 -21.88 26.70 -9.33
C LEU A 46 -22.55 27.85 -10.07
N GLU A 47 -23.69 27.59 -10.71
CA GLU A 47 -24.57 28.60 -11.31
C GLU A 47 -25.49 29.31 -10.29
N HIS A 48 -25.29 29.08 -8.99
CA HIS A 48 -26.04 29.67 -7.88
C HIS A 48 -27.56 29.42 -7.95
N LYS A 49 -28.00 28.30 -8.54
CA LYS A 49 -29.42 27.96 -8.67
C LYS A 49 -30.09 27.51 -7.37
N TYR A 50 -29.31 27.12 -6.36
CA TYR A 50 -29.82 26.55 -5.12
C TYR A 50 -29.21 27.19 -3.88
N THR A 51 -30.02 27.37 -2.83
CA THR A 51 -29.59 27.91 -1.53
C THR A 51 -28.99 26.83 -0.63
N ALA A 52 -29.53 25.61 -0.70
CA ALA A 52 -29.03 24.42 -0.02
C ALA A 52 -29.43 23.19 -0.84
N VAL A 53 -28.56 22.20 -0.90
CA VAL A 53 -28.76 20.98 -1.67
C VAL A 53 -28.48 19.77 -0.78
N THR A 54 -29.35 18.77 -0.83
CA THR A 54 -29.15 17.45 -0.23
C THR A 54 -29.01 16.41 -1.34
N VAL A 55 -28.16 15.41 -1.10
CA VAL A 55 -27.99 14.29 -2.02
C VAL A 55 -28.54 13.04 -1.35
N ASP A 56 -29.58 12.47 -1.95
CA ASP A 56 -30.22 11.25 -1.47
C ASP A 56 -29.41 10.04 -1.92
N ILE A 57 -28.85 9.33 -0.93
CA ILE A 57 -28.17 8.06 -1.13
C ILE A 57 -29.17 6.96 -0.78
N PRO A 58 -29.71 6.21 -1.77
CA PRO A 58 -30.70 5.19 -1.50
C PRO A 58 -30.13 4.10 -0.57
N PRO A 59 -30.92 3.60 0.39
CA PRO A 59 -30.49 2.55 1.31
C PRO A 59 -30.34 1.23 0.55
N ALA A 60 -29.09 0.87 0.26
CA ALA A 60 -28.60 -0.46 -0.10
C ALA A 60 -29.59 -1.37 -0.87
N VAL A 61 -30.03 -0.96 -2.07
CA VAL A 61 -30.52 -1.89 -3.08
C VAL A 61 -29.83 -1.55 -4.39
N SER A 62 -28.94 -2.46 -4.80
CA SER A 62 -28.28 -2.56 -6.10
C SER A 62 -28.17 -1.26 -6.88
N PHE A 63 -27.05 -0.54 -6.70
CA PHE A 63 -26.44 0.01 -7.91
C PHE A 63 -26.30 -1.19 -8.85
N PRO A 64 -26.92 -1.20 -10.04
CA PRO A 64 -26.38 -2.03 -11.09
C PRO A 64 -24.95 -1.50 -11.20
N LEU A 65 -23.98 -2.32 -10.81
CA LEU A 65 -22.60 -2.17 -11.26
C LEU A 65 -22.56 -2.47 -12.76
N ASP A 66 -23.52 -1.93 -13.52
CA ASP A 66 -23.49 -1.86 -14.95
C ASP A 66 -22.53 -0.74 -15.28
N LYS A 67 -21.26 -1.14 -15.22
CA LYS A 67 -20.15 -0.49 -15.89
C LYS A 67 -19.99 0.97 -15.49
N LEU A 68 -19.41 1.19 -14.30
CA LEU A 68 -18.24 2.08 -14.32
C LEU A 68 -17.36 1.51 -15.43
N PRO A 69 -17.04 2.25 -16.51
CA PRO A 69 -16.21 1.72 -17.57
C PRO A 69 -14.88 1.26 -16.95
N CYS A 70 -14.75 -0.04 -16.71
CA CYS A 70 -13.49 -0.69 -16.40
C CYS A 70 -12.73 -0.81 -17.73
N THR A 71 -12.47 0.33 -18.35
CA THR A 71 -11.90 0.45 -19.69
C THR A 71 -11.05 1.70 -19.77
N GLN A 72 -10.14 1.87 -18.81
CA GLN A 72 -8.95 2.66 -19.06
C GLN A 72 -7.77 1.82 -18.62
N THR A 73 -6.94 1.42 -19.59
CA THR A 73 -5.54 1.07 -19.35
C THR A 73 -4.93 2.23 -18.58
N LEU A 74 -4.89 2.12 -17.26
CA LEU A 74 -4.40 3.17 -16.35
C LEU A 74 -2.94 3.52 -16.66
N PHE A 75 -2.21 2.51 -17.14
CA PHE A 75 -0.81 2.63 -17.52
C PHE A 75 -0.64 2.51 -19.02
N GLN A 76 0.14 3.43 -19.59
CA GLN A 76 0.43 3.44 -21.01
C GLN A 76 1.44 2.34 -21.35
N PRO A 77 1.23 1.58 -22.44
CA PRO A 77 2.09 0.45 -22.77
C PRO A 77 3.50 0.85 -23.25
N ASN A 78 3.72 2.10 -23.66
CA ASN A 78 5.00 2.65 -24.14
C ASN A 78 5.87 3.26 -23.03
N ILE A 79 5.36 3.37 -21.81
CA ILE A 79 6.12 3.86 -20.64
C ILE A 79 6.79 2.69 -19.93
N CYS A 80 8.00 2.90 -19.45
CA CYS A 80 8.68 1.96 -18.57
C CYS A 80 8.46 2.32 -17.10
N TYR A 81 7.80 1.42 -16.36
CA TYR A 81 7.50 1.61 -14.95
C TYR A 81 8.60 0.97 -14.09
N ILE A 82 9.35 1.81 -13.39
CA ILE A 82 10.41 1.42 -12.47
C ILE A 82 9.80 1.21 -11.09
N VAL A 83 9.93 0.00 -10.55
CA VAL A 83 9.56 -0.33 -9.18
C VAL A 83 10.85 -0.45 -8.36
N ASN A 84 11.21 0.62 -7.67
CA ASN A 84 12.39 0.65 -6.80
C ASN A 84 12.04 0.04 -5.44
N GLY A 85 12.80 -0.97 -5.01
CA GLY A 85 12.44 -1.79 -3.83
C GLY A 85 11.52 -2.96 -4.19
N SER A 86 11.55 -3.42 -5.44
CA SER A 86 10.71 -4.50 -5.97
C SER A 86 10.86 -5.86 -5.26
N GLN A 87 11.86 -6.03 -4.38
CA GLN A 87 12.02 -7.24 -3.59
C GLN A 87 10.99 -7.42 -2.46
N GLY A 88 10.43 -6.32 -1.92
CA GLY A 88 9.43 -6.40 -0.86
C GLY A 88 8.06 -6.81 -1.40
N GLY A 89 7.19 -7.39 -0.55
CA GLY A 89 5.86 -7.84 -0.99
C GLY A 89 5.02 -6.73 -1.61
N VAL A 90 5.14 -5.49 -1.11
CA VAL A 90 4.48 -4.32 -1.71
C VAL A 90 4.96 -4.07 -3.13
N GLY A 91 6.28 -4.04 -3.37
CA GLY A 91 6.86 -3.84 -4.70
C GLY A 91 6.47 -4.95 -5.68
N GLN A 92 6.40 -6.20 -5.21
CA GLN A 92 5.96 -7.34 -6.01
C GLN A 92 4.46 -7.27 -6.35
N ALA A 93 3.60 -6.99 -5.37
CA ALA A 93 2.16 -6.83 -5.58
C ALA A 93 1.86 -5.67 -6.54
N LEU A 94 2.57 -4.55 -6.36
CA LEU A 94 2.48 -3.39 -7.23
C LEU A 94 2.91 -3.72 -8.66
N SER A 95 3.99 -4.48 -8.85
CA SER A 95 4.43 -4.92 -10.18
C SER A 95 3.34 -5.71 -10.92
N ARG A 96 2.69 -6.66 -10.23
CA ARG A 96 1.57 -7.43 -10.80
C ARG A 96 0.36 -6.56 -11.12
N TRP A 97 0.04 -5.62 -10.24
CA TRP A 97 -1.05 -4.68 -10.44
C TRP A 97 -0.80 -3.74 -11.62
N LEU A 98 0.41 -3.18 -11.75
CA LEU A 98 0.81 -2.35 -12.89
C LEU A 98 0.56 -3.08 -14.22
N CYS A 99 1.02 -4.33 -14.31
CA CYS A 99 0.84 -5.15 -15.50
C CYS A 99 -0.64 -5.42 -15.84
N THR A 100 -1.42 -5.75 -14.81
CA THR A 100 -2.87 -6.01 -14.93
C THR A 100 -3.62 -4.77 -15.41
N ASN A 101 -3.11 -3.58 -15.10
CA ASN A 101 -3.72 -2.28 -15.45
C ASN A 101 -3.10 -1.60 -16.68
N GLY A 102 -2.33 -2.33 -17.50
CA GLY A 102 -1.91 -1.87 -18.83
C GLY A 102 -0.41 -1.64 -19.02
N ALA A 103 0.40 -1.70 -17.96
CA ALA A 103 1.85 -1.58 -18.10
C ALA A 103 2.41 -2.76 -18.92
N ARG A 104 3.33 -2.46 -19.84
CA ARG A 104 4.00 -3.48 -20.68
C ARG A 104 5.52 -3.49 -20.58
N HIS A 105 6.11 -2.48 -19.95
CA HIS A 105 7.52 -2.44 -19.60
C HIS A 105 7.65 -2.17 -18.11
N ILE A 106 8.16 -3.13 -17.35
CA ILE A 106 8.35 -3.01 -15.90
C ILE A 106 9.81 -3.29 -15.55
N ALA A 107 10.47 -2.31 -14.96
CA ALA A 107 11.81 -2.43 -14.42
C ALA A 107 11.74 -2.70 -12.91
N MET A 108 12.08 -3.92 -12.51
CA MET A 108 12.17 -4.32 -11.12
C MET A 108 13.57 -4.01 -10.61
N VAL A 109 13.70 -2.98 -9.78
CA VAL A 109 14.99 -2.57 -9.21
C VAL A 109 15.08 -3.04 -7.77
N THR A 110 16.19 -3.71 -7.46
CA THR A 110 16.47 -4.30 -6.15
C THR A 110 17.80 -3.82 -5.58
N HIS A 111 18.09 -4.18 -4.33
CA HIS A 111 19.36 -3.89 -3.63
C HIS A 111 20.19 -5.16 -3.35
N ASP A 112 21.40 -5.00 -2.82
CA ASP A 112 22.37 -6.09 -2.63
C ASP A 112 21.94 -7.25 -1.71
N ASN A 113 20.96 -7.05 -0.83
CA ASN A 113 20.53 -8.06 0.14
C ASN A 113 19.27 -8.83 -0.28
N THR A 114 19.00 -8.88 -1.58
CA THR A 114 17.73 -9.41 -2.12
C THR A 114 17.71 -10.93 -2.20
N ARG A 115 16.64 -11.56 -1.67
CA ARG A 115 16.34 -12.98 -1.85
C ARG A 115 15.61 -13.21 -3.19
N GLU A 116 16.17 -14.07 -4.04
CA GLU A 116 15.71 -14.28 -5.43
C GLU A 116 14.35 -14.99 -5.63
N PRO A 117 13.88 -15.93 -4.77
CA PRO A 117 12.72 -16.78 -5.12
C PRO A 117 11.40 -16.04 -5.36
N ALA A 118 11.14 -14.94 -4.63
CA ALA A 118 9.91 -14.16 -4.78
C ALA A 118 9.91 -13.28 -6.02
N LEU A 119 11.07 -12.72 -6.38
CA LEU A 119 11.21 -11.96 -7.61
C LEU A 119 11.05 -12.82 -8.86
N SER A 120 11.59 -14.04 -8.86
CA SER A 120 11.41 -14.94 -10.01
C SER A 120 9.94 -15.18 -10.31
N ARG A 121 9.12 -15.43 -9.28
CA ARG A 121 7.67 -15.68 -9.46
C ARG A 121 6.93 -14.47 -10.02
N THR A 122 7.21 -13.29 -9.49
CA THR A 122 6.61 -12.06 -10.02
C THR A 122 7.04 -11.84 -11.47
N LYS A 123 8.32 -12.05 -11.77
CA LYS A 123 8.83 -11.98 -13.15
C LYS A 123 8.11 -12.98 -14.07
N ASP A 124 7.92 -14.23 -13.66
CA ASP A 124 7.24 -15.25 -14.46
C ASP A 124 5.77 -14.89 -14.71
N PHE A 125 5.07 -14.35 -13.69
CA PHE A 125 3.72 -13.82 -13.85
C PHE A 125 3.68 -12.70 -14.91
N LEU A 126 4.58 -11.73 -14.79
CA LEU A 126 4.64 -10.59 -15.71
C LEU A 126 4.96 -11.03 -17.16
N GLN A 127 5.90 -11.97 -17.32
CA GLN A 127 6.24 -12.51 -18.63
C GLN A 127 5.07 -13.26 -19.28
N ARG A 128 4.31 -14.05 -18.50
CA ARG A 128 3.07 -14.71 -18.98
C ARG A 128 2.02 -13.72 -19.46
N GLN A 129 1.96 -12.53 -18.87
CA GLN A 129 1.08 -11.43 -19.27
C GLN A 129 1.63 -10.60 -20.43
N LYS A 130 2.65 -11.09 -21.14
CA LYS A 130 3.34 -10.40 -22.26
C LYS A 130 3.92 -9.04 -21.85
N CYS A 131 4.28 -8.87 -20.58
CA CYS A 131 5.02 -7.71 -20.10
C CYS A 131 6.52 -7.97 -20.24
N SER A 132 7.25 -6.98 -20.78
CA SER A 132 8.71 -6.97 -20.77
C SER A 132 9.19 -6.64 -19.35
N VAL A 133 9.96 -7.55 -18.77
CA VAL A 133 10.47 -7.42 -17.39
C VAL A 133 11.97 -7.18 -17.42
N TYR A 134 12.40 -6.14 -16.73
CA TYR A 134 13.81 -5.79 -16.59
C TYR A 134 14.21 -5.86 -15.12
N LEU A 135 14.88 -6.94 -14.73
CA LEU A 135 15.36 -7.12 -13.38
C LEU A 135 16.78 -6.56 -13.25
N TYR A 136 16.97 -5.59 -12.36
CA TYR A 136 18.27 -4.98 -12.10
C TYR A 136 18.56 -4.94 -10.60
N ARG A 137 19.76 -5.40 -10.25
CA ARG A 137 20.31 -5.26 -8.91
C ARG A 137 21.14 -3.98 -8.85
N CYS A 138 20.72 -3.05 -8.02
CA CYS A 138 21.44 -1.83 -7.71
C CYS A 138 22.41 -2.10 -6.55
N SER A 139 23.68 -1.81 -6.78
CA SER A 139 24.79 -2.05 -5.85
C SER A 139 25.83 -0.94 -5.97
N ALA A 140 26.83 -0.93 -5.09
CA ALA A 140 27.97 -0.02 -5.24
C ALA A 140 28.73 -0.23 -6.57
N SER A 141 28.78 -1.47 -7.06
CA SER A 141 29.42 -1.82 -8.35
C SER A 141 28.51 -1.61 -9.57
N ASN A 142 27.19 -1.55 -9.36
CA ASN A 142 26.19 -1.27 -10.39
C ASN A 142 25.20 -0.20 -9.87
N PRO A 143 25.62 1.07 -9.82
CA PRO A 143 24.79 2.15 -9.31
C PRO A 143 23.54 2.36 -10.16
N ILE A 144 22.51 2.97 -9.59
CA ILE A 144 21.22 3.20 -10.27
C ILE A 144 21.38 3.94 -11.60
N LYS A 145 22.37 4.82 -11.72
CA LYS A 145 22.69 5.50 -12.98
C LYS A 145 22.94 4.50 -14.12
N ASN A 146 23.75 3.47 -13.87
CA ASN A 146 24.05 2.43 -14.86
C ASN A 146 22.80 1.59 -15.15
N VAL A 147 21.97 1.32 -14.15
CA VAL A 147 20.68 0.62 -14.33
C VAL A 147 19.77 1.40 -15.28
N ILE A 148 19.61 2.71 -15.08
CA ILE A 148 18.79 3.57 -15.96
C ILE A 148 19.39 3.68 -17.37
N GLU A 149 20.71 3.82 -17.50
CA GLU A 149 21.38 3.84 -18.82
C GLU A 149 21.15 2.53 -19.58
N ASN A 150 21.29 1.38 -18.91
CA ASN A 150 21.01 0.07 -19.48
C ASN A 150 19.54 -0.09 -19.89
N LEU A 151 18.60 0.45 -19.10
CA LEU A 151 17.18 0.49 -19.45
C LEU A 151 16.94 1.31 -20.71
N ARG A 152 17.50 2.53 -20.81
CA ARG A 152 17.39 3.38 -22.00
C ARG A 152 17.94 2.70 -23.24
N ASN A 153 19.07 2.00 -23.11
CA ASN A 153 19.68 1.26 -24.22
C ASN A 153 18.77 0.12 -24.71
N LYS A 154 18.08 -0.57 -23.81
CA LYS A 154 17.13 -1.65 -24.16
C LYS A 154 15.80 -1.15 -24.72
N LEU A 155 15.31 -0.02 -24.22
CA LEU A 155 13.98 0.51 -24.52
C LEU A 155 13.98 1.54 -25.67
N GLN A 156 15.15 1.85 -26.23
CA GLN A 156 15.38 2.99 -27.13
C GLN A 156 15.27 4.33 -26.37
N GLN A 157 16.18 5.27 -26.65
CA GLN A 157 16.47 6.44 -25.81
C GLN A 157 15.27 7.37 -25.51
N SER A 158 14.18 7.31 -26.29
CA SER A 158 12.99 8.16 -26.16
C SER A 158 11.93 7.65 -25.16
N THR A 159 12.26 6.67 -24.31
CA THR A 159 11.29 6.09 -23.37
C THR A 159 11.11 6.96 -22.13
N ASN A 160 9.86 7.32 -21.83
CA ASN A 160 9.49 7.96 -20.58
C ASN A 160 9.35 6.91 -19.46
N PHE A 161 9.52 7.37 -18.22
CA PHE A 161 9.54 6.53 -17.04
C PHE A 161 8.45 6.92 -16.04
N GLY A 162 7.85 5.91 -15.42
CA GLY A 162 7.08 6.08 -14.19
C GLY A 162 7.83 5.46 -13.02
N LEU A 163 8.12 6.21 -11.97
CA LEU A 163 8.85 5.74 -10.79
C LEU A 163 7.89 5.44 -9.64
N PHE A 164 7.90 4.19 -9.20
CA PHE A 164 7.28 3.72 -7.97
C PHE A 164 8.37 3.39 -6.96
N HIS A 165 8.47 4.18 -5.90
CA HIS A 165 9.46 4.02 -4.86
C HIS A 165 8.83 3.36 -3.63
N THR A 166 9.19 2.09 -3.41
CA THR A 166 8.69 1.27 -2.30
C THR A 166 9.78 0.91 -1.30
N VAL A 167 10.93 1.61 -1.34
CA VAL A 167 12.03 1.39 -0.41
C VAL A 167 11.68 2.03 0.93
N GLY A 168 11.39 1.17 1.91
CA GLY A 168 11.17 1.57 3.31
C GLY A 168 12.41 1.39 4.16
N TYR A 169 12.39 2.03 5.33
CA TYR A 169 13.34 1.81 6.41
C TYR A 169 12.61 1.12 7.57
N ASP A 170 13.25 0.11 8.17
CA ASP A 170 12.73 -0.54 9.37
C ASP A 170 13.00 0.36 10.58
N ALA A 171 11.98 1.16 10.92
CA ALA A 171 12.09 2.29 11.82
C ALA A 171 11.95 1.92 13.31
N GLU A 172 11.56 0.68 13.62
CA GLU A 172 11.39 0.17 14.99
C GLU A 172 12.69 0.14 15.82
N LYS A 173 13.82 0.51 15.21
CA LYS A 173 15.16 0.40 15.80
C LYS A 173 15.72 1.68 16.41
N ILE A 174 15.09 2.84 16.23
CA ILE A 174 15.66 4.12 16.69
C ILE A 174 14.69 4.86 17.60
N LYS A 175 14.96 4.80 18.91
CA LYS A 175 14.30 5.66 19.90
C LYS A 175 14.82 7.09 19.77
N PHE A 176 14.01 8.06 20.19
CA PHE A 176 14.42 9.47 20.21
C PHE A 176 15.71 9.70 21.02
N SER A 177 15.89 8.97 22.14
CA SER A 177 17.08 9.03 22.98
C SER A 177 18.36 8.57 22.28
N ASP A 178 18.23 7.74 21.25
CA ASP A 178 19.35 7.05 20.60
C ASP A 178 19.67 7.69 19.22
N LEU A 179 19.07 8.86 18.95
CA LEU A 179 19.31 9.62 17.73
C LEU A 179 20.71 10.22 17.73
N THR A 180 21.49 9.82 16.74
CA THR A 180 22.78 10.41 16.41
C THR A 180 22.77 10.87 14.97
N PHE A 181 23.64 11.83 14.61
CA PHE A 181 23.80 12.28 13.23
C PHE A 181 24.15 11.13 12.27
N ASN A 182 24.89 10.13 12.74
CA ASN A 182 25.23 8.94 11.96
C ASN A 182 24.00 8.07 11.69
N ASN A 183 23.15 7.85 12.69
CA ASN A 183 21.90 7.10 12.51
C ASN A 183 20.92 7.86 11.61
N LEU A 184 20.86 9.19 11.72
CA LEU A 184 20.08 10.06 10.81
C LEU A 184 20.54 9.93 9.34
N ASN A 185 21.86 9.96 9.12
CA ASN A 185 22.40 9.74 7.78
C ASN A 185 22.12 8.32 7.28
N GLY A 186 22.16 7.32 8.16
CA GLY A 186 21.74 5.94 7.86
C GLY A 186 20.29 5.86 7.39
N VAL A 187 19.38 6.50 8.11
CA VAL A 187 17.95 6.60 7.74
C VAL A 187 17.79 7.25 6.37
N LYS A 188 18.38 8.44 6.15
CA LYS A 188 18.31 9.13 4.85
C LYS A 188 18.87 8.28 3.71
N SER A 189 20.07 7.72 3.89
CA SER A 189 20.77 6.92 2.87
C SER A 189 20.05 5.63 2.51
N SER A 190 19.23 5.08 3.42
CA SER A 190 18.50 3.84 3.18
C SER A 190 17.28 4.00 2.27
N CYS A 191 16.60 5.14 2.28
CA CYS A 191 15.29 5.30 1.65
C CYS A 191 15.12 6.59 0.84
N VAL A 192 15.72 7.70 1.28
CA VAL A 192 15.62 9.01 0.61
C VAL A 192 16.66 9.10 -0.51
N THR A 193 17.94 8.82 -0.20
CA THR A 193 19.02 8.91 -1.20
C THR A 193 18.75 8.03 -2.43
N PRO A 194 18.27 6.77 -2.30
CA PRO A 194 17.95 5.95 -3.47
C PRO A 194 16.84 6.53 -4.34
N LEU A 195 15.87 7.24 -3.75
CA LEU A 195 14.84 7.97 -4.52
C LEU A 195 15.49 9.13 -5.30
N GLU A 196 16.29 9.96 -4.62
CA GLU A 196 16.94 11.11 -5.25
C GLU A 196 17.86 10.67 -6.40
N ASP A 197 18.63 9.61 -6.21
CA ASP A 197 19.50 9.06 -7.23
C ASP A 197 18.71 8.48 -8.42
N CYS A 198 17.58 7.80 -8.17
CA CYS A 198 16.67 7.35 -9.23
C CYS A 198 16.16 8.54 -10.07
N ILE A 199 15.61 9.57 -9.41
CA ILE A 199 15.06 10.74 -10.09
C ILE A 199 16.15 11.44 -10.90
N LYS A 200 17.34 11.61 -10.32
CA LYS A 200 18.48 12.24 -10.99
C LYS A 200 18.97 11.44 -12.19
N ALA A 201 18.97 10.11 -12.10
CA ALA A 201 19.36 9.23 -13.21
C ALA A 201 18.32 9.21 -14.34
N ILE A 202 17.02 9.23 -14.01
CA ILE A 202 15.90 9.30 -14.96
C ILE A 202 15.85 10.67 -15.66
N GLY A 203 16.19 11.75 -14.94
CA GLY A 203 16.04 13.12 -15.43
C GLY A 203 14.58 13.58 -15.36
N GLU A 204 14.37 14.81 -14.91
CA GLU A 204 13.03 15.34 -14.62
C GLU A 204 12.12 15.40 -15.86
N SER A 205 12.68 15.65 -17.05
CA SER A 205 11.93 15.73 -18.30
C SER A 205 11.41 14.39 -18.84
N SER A 206 11.99 13.27 -18.41
CA SER A 206 11.60 11.91 -18.82
C SER A 206 10.75 11.20 -17.76
N LEU A 207 10.43 11.86 -16.65
CA LEU A 207 9.64 11.31 -15.56
C LEU A 207 8.17 11.75 -15.70
N GLU A 208 7.28 10.82 -16.04
CA GLU A 208 5.84 11.09 -16.20
C GLU A 208 5.04 10.88 -14.93
N LEU A 209 5.50 9.96 -14.07
CA LEU A 209 4.79 9.57 -12.85
C LEU A 209 5.79 9.33 -11.74
N LEU A 210 5.50 9.86 -10.55
CA LEU A 210 6.24 9.56 -9.33
C LEU A 210 5.25 9.20 -8.23
N ILE A 211 5.35 7.97 -7.73
CA ILE A 211 4.59 7.49 -6.57
C ILE A 211 5.58 6.98 -5.52
N THR A 212 5.43 7.46 -4.30
CA THR A 212 6.26 7.06 -3.16
C THR A 212 5.38 6.45 -2.08
N ILE A 213 5.80 5.32 -1.52
CA ILE A 213 5.14 4.68 -0.37
C ILE A 213 5.92 5.05 0.89
N ARG A 214 5.23 5.55 1.92
CA ARG A 214 5.85 6.20 3.09
C ARG A 214 5.28 5.61 4.40
N PRO A 215 6.11 5.44 5.45
CA PRO A 215 5.65 4.97 6.76
C PRO A 215 4.89 6.06 7.55
N ASP A 216 4.03 5.61 8.47
CA ASP A 216 2.98 6.39 9.17
C ASP A 216 3.47 7.48 10.16
N GLY A 217 4.67 7.33 10.73
CA GLY A 217 5.11 8.08 11.93
C GLY A 217 5.27 9.61 11.81
N SER A 218 4.78 10.24 10.75
CA SER A 218 5.11 11.59 10.36
C SER A 218 3.98 12.62 10.37
N ILE A 219 2.71 12.20 10.23
CA ILE A 219 1.57 13.13 10.28
C ILE A 219 1.18 13.44 11.72
N TRP A 220 1.30 12.45 12.61
CA TRP A 220 0.89 12.58 14.02
C TRP A 220 2.07 12.49 15.01
N GLY A 221 3.25 12.09 14.52
CA GLY A 221 4.41 11.80 15.35
C GLY A 221 4.21 10.54 16.19
N SER A 222 5.17 9.62 16.16
CA SER A 222 5.22 8.50 17.09
C SER A 222 6.42 8.66 18.00
N THR A 223 6.23 8.47 19.32
CA THR A 223 7.30 8.50 20.31
C THR A 223 8.31 7.37 20.13
N THR A 224 7.93 6.32 19.40
CA THR A 224 8.78 5.14 19.12
C THR A 224 9.31 5.12 17.69
N ASP A 225 8.89 6.05 16.83
CA ASP A 225 9.25 6.04 15.40
C ASP A 225 9.61 7.46 14.90
N VAL A 226 10.76 7.94 15.38
CA VAL A 226 11.28 9.26 14.99
C VAL A 226 11.86 9.23 13.58
N ALA A 227 12.39 8.08 13.15
CA ALA A 227 12.96 7.90 11.83
C ALA A 227 11.91 8.13 10.72
N SER A 228 10.68 7.65 10.88
CA SER A 228 9.59 7.90 9.92
C SER A 228 9.25 9.39 9.77
N GLY A 229 9.24 10.16 10.86
CA GLY A 229 9.05 11.61 10.81
C GLY A 229 10.15 12.36 10.03
N ILE A 230 11.40 11.94 10.21
CA ILE A 230 12.54 12.51 9.49
C ILE A 230 12.49 12.17 7.99
N ILE A 231 12.18 10.91 7.68
CA ILE A 231 12.00 10.44 6.30
C ILE A 231 10.94 11.30 5.61
N GLU A 232 9.78 11.51 6.24
CA GLU A 232 8.72 12.35 5.69
C GLU A 232 9.17 13.76 5.36
N GLY A 233 9.92 14.40 6.28
CA GLY A 233 10.44 15.75 6.06
C GLY A 233 11.27 15.84 4.77
N PHE A 234 12.14 14.85 4.55
CA PHE A 234 12.93 14.77 3.32
C PHE A 234 12.08 14.49 2.08
N PHE A 235 11.15 13.53 2.15
CA PHE A 235 10.27 13.21 1.02
C PHE A 235 9.39 14.42 0.64
N THR A 236 8.82 15.10 1.63
CA THR A 236 7.94 16.27 1.43
C THR A 236 8.68 17.44 0.81
N ASP A 237 9.88 17.78 1.33
CA ASP A 237 10.72 18.83 0.73
C ASP A 237 11.08 18.48 -0.71
N ARG A 238 11.43 17.21 -0.99
CA ARG A 238 11.83 16.79 -2.34
C ARG A 238 10.67 16.87 -3.33
N VAL A 239 9.50 16.34 -2.97
CA VAL A 239 8.30 16.43 -3.83
C VAL A 239 7.92 17.89 -4.07
N ARG A 240 8.03 18.75 -3.05
CA ARG A 240 7.78 20.19 -3.19
C ARG A 240 8.75 20.86 -4.18
N ARG A 241 10.04 20.52 -4.14
CA ARG A 241 11.03 21.05 -5.09
C ARG A 241 10.76 20.60 -6.53
N LEU A 242 10.32 19.35 -6.74
CA LEU A 242 9.96 18.82 -8.06
C LEU A 242 8.71 19.51 -8.64
N LYS A 243 7.74 19.86 -7.78
CA LYS A 243 6.56 20.63 -8.19
C LYS A 243 6.93 22.03 -8.72
N ASN A 244 7.96 22.64 -8.16
CA ASN A 244 8.43 23.96 -8.58
C ASN A 244 9.31 23.95 -9.84
N SER A 245 9.81 22.78 -10.28
CA SER A 245 10.70 22.69 -11.45
C SER A 245 10.00 22.19 -12.72
N VAL A 246 9.14 21.15 -12.69
CA VAL A 246 8.76 20.42 -13.93
C VAL A 246 7.34 19.80 -14.01
N LEU A 247 6.44 19.89 -13.02
CA LEU A 247 5.23 19.02 -13.01
C LEU A 247 3.88 19.74 -13.23
N GLU A 248 3.60 20.16 -14.47
CA GLU A 248 2.24 20.50 -14.96
C GLU A 248 1.47 19.30 -15.56
N LYS A 249 2.07 18.09 -15.60
CA LYS A 249 1.48 16.89 -16.24
C LYS A 249 1.15 15.76 -15.26
N ILE A 250 0.70 16.09 -14.05
CA ILE A 250 0.26 15.07 -13.08
C ILE A 250 -1.25 14.85 -13.23
N ILE A 251 -1.62 13.61 -13.55
CA ILE A 251 -3.00 13.11 -13.47
C ILE A 251 -3.38 13.11 -11.99
N LEU A 252 -4.18 14.11 -11.62
CA LEU A 252 -4.71 14.54 -10.32
C LEU A 252 -4.27 15.97 -10.03
N ASN A 253 -4.75 16.87 -10.89
CA ASN A 253 -4.63 18.31 -10.73
C ASN A 253 -5.58 18.77 -9.61
N THR A 254 -5.16 18.64 -8.35
CA THR A 254 -5.68 19.51 -7.29
C THR A 254 -4.67 20.63 -7.12
N GLU A 255 -5.07 21.86 -7.42
CA GLU A 255 -4.21 23.06 -7.45
C GLU A 255 -3.38 23.27 -6.15
N HIS A 256 -3.70 22.58 -5.06
CA HIS A 256 -3.09 22.77 -3.75
C HIS A 256 -2.21 21.62 -3.21
N LEU A 257 -2.08 20.45 -3.86
CA LEU A 257 -1.11 19.43 -3.43
C LEU A 257 -0.59 18.60 -4.62
N PRO A 258 0.70 18.19 -4.63
CA PRO A 258 1.16 17.18 -5.58
C PRO A 258 0.36 15.90 -5.36
N ALA A 259 0.02 15.16 -6.41
CA ALA A 259 -0.58 13.84 -6.28
C ALA A 259 0.46 12.82 -5.79
N SER A 260 0.93 12.99 -4.56
CA SER A 260 1.56 11.93 -3.80
C SER A 260 0.44 11.04 -3.28
N VAL A 261 0.26 9.86 -3.87
CA VAL A 261 -0.57 8.83 -3.25
C VAL A 261 0.22 8.30 -2.05
N CYS A 262 0.03 8.93 -0.90
CA CYS A 262 0.47 8.42 0.38
C CYS A 262 -0.45 7.24 0.73
N LEU A 263 0.05 6.02 0.55
CA LEU A 263 -0.58 4.85 1.15
C LEU A 263 -0.18 4.82 2.63
N GLU A 264 -0.97 5.53 3.41
CA GLU A 264 -0.87 5.63 4.86
C GLU A 264 -0.99 4.23 5.47
N GLN A 265 -0.06 3.86 6.35
CA GLN A 265 -0.26 2.75 7.28
C GLN A 265 -1.23 3.19 8.38
N ARG A 266 -2.44 3.66 8.03
CA ARG A 266 -3.43 3.96 9.08
C ARG A 266 -3.71 2.69 9.85
N ASN A 267 -4.13 2.88 11.10
CA ASN A 267 -4.98 1.93 11.81
C ASN A 267 -6.05 1.42 10.84
N TRP A 268 -5.78 0.27 10.22
CA TRP A 268 -6.59 -0.23 9.12
C TRP A 268 -8.04 -0.39 9.58
N ASN A 269 -8.27 -0.62 10.88
CA ASN A 269 -9.58 -0.67 11.51
C ASN A 269 -10.42 0.58 11.23
N SER A 270 -9.84 1.78 11.31
CA SER A 270 -10.54 3.04 11.08
C SER A 270 -10.85 3.26 9.60
N ILE A 271 -9.92 2.94 8.69
CA ILE A 271 -10.16 2.98 7.24
C ILE A 271 -11.25 1.98 6.83
N ILE A 272 -11.26 0.83 7.48
CA ILE A 272 -12.19 -0.26 7.17
C ILE A 272 -13.62 0.08 7.60
N GLN A 273 -13.80 0.89 8.64
CA GLN A 273 -15.14 1.39 8.99
C GLN A 273 -15.74 2.30 7.91
N ILE A 274 -14.92 3.03 7.15
CA ILE A 274 -15.38 3.95 6.10
C ILE A 274 -15.30 3.37 4.68
N CYS A 275 -14.49 2.33 4.46
CA CYS A 275 -14.37 1.68 3.16
C CYS A 275 -15.42 0.57 2.99
N HIS A 276 -16.04 0.54 1.80
CA HIS A 276 -17.01 -0.49 1.44
C HIS A 276 -16.38 -1.90 1.49
N LYS A 277 -17.16 -2.89 1.95
CA LYS A 277 -16.75 -4.28 2.25
C LYS A 277 -15.98 -5.01 1.14
N HIS A 278 -16.10 -4.56 -0.12
CA HIS A 278 -15.48 -5.21 -1.28
C HIS A 278 -14.25 -4.50 -1.87
N HIS A 279 -13.82 -3.35 -1.34
CA HIS A 279 -12.74 -2.55 -1.95
C HIS A 279 -11.35 -2.78 -1.35
N LEU A 280 -11.27 -3.33 -0.14
CA LEU A 280 -10.01 -3.70 0.50
C LEU A 280 -9.81 -5.21 0.47
N LYS A 281 -9.00 -5.69 -0.50
CA LYS A 281 -8.60 -7.11 -0.59
C LYS A 281 -7.90 -7.64 0.66
N PHE A 282 -7.46 -6.74 1.55
CA PHE A 282 -6.76 -7.02 2.80
C PHE A 282 -7.50 -6.58 4.06
N ARG A 283 -8.83 -6.41 3.98
CA ARG A 283 -9.67 -5.98 5.13
C ARG A 283 -9.42 -6.82 6.39
N HIS A 284 -9.12 -8.10 6.20
CA HIS A 284 -8.84 -9.07 7.26
C HIS A 284 -7.54 -8.80 8.04
N LEU A 285 -6.52 -8.16 7.44
CA LEU A 285 -5.22 -7.88 8.10
C LEU A 285 -5.33 -6.86 9.25
N SER A 286 -6.45 -6.15 9.32
CA SER A 286 -6.72 -5.13 10.33
C SER A 286 -7.41 -5.66 11.57
N SER A 287 -8.25 -6.68 11.38
CA SER A 287 -9.40 -6.93 12.25
C SER A 287 -8.98 -7.55 13.57
N GLY A 288 -7.74 -8.03 13.68
CA GLY A 288 -7.25 -8.69 14.89
C GLY A 288 -8.14 -9.86 15.34
N ASP A 289 -8.97 -10.41 14.44
CA ASP A 289 -9.85 -11.56 14.70
C ASP A 289 -8.99 -12.82 14.81
N GLN A 290 -8.16 -12.88 15.84
CA GLN A 290 -7.50 -14.08 16.29
C GLN A 290 -8.37 -14.70 17.37
N VAL A 291 -8.76 -15.95 17.18
CA VAL A 291 -9.28 -16.76 18.28
C VAL A 291 -8.22 -16.81 19.39
N ALA A 292 -8.65 -16.73 20.65
CA ALA A 292 -7.73 -16.74 21.79
C ALA A 292 -7.15 -18.12 22.10
N GLN A 293 -7.77 -19.18 21.55
CA GLN A 293 -7.39 -20.58 21.76
C GLN A 293 -7.63 -21.36 20.46
N THR A 294 -6.79 -22.37 20.20
CA THR A 294 -6.98 -23.25 19.04
C THR A 294 -8.15 -24.20 19.28
N GLU A 295 -9.18 -24.13 18.44
CA GLU A 295 -10.29 -25.09 18.36
C GLU A 295 -10.33 -25.74 16.96
N CYS A 296 -9.19 -26.31 16.55
CA CYS A 296 -9.09 -26.96 15.26
C CYS A 296 -9.75 -28.35 15.26
N ARG A 297 -10.67 -28.57 14.32
CA ARG A 297 -11.31 -29.88 14.11
C ARG A 297 -10.63 -30.73 13.04
N LEU A 298 -9.62 -30.17 12.36
CA LEU A 298 -8.89 -30.82 11.28
C LEU A 298 -7.67 -31.58 11.83
N THR A 299 -7.33 -32.68 11.17
CA THR A 299 -6.11 -33.44 11.41
C THR A 299 -4.88 -32.70 10.85
N LEU A 300 -3.68 -33.10 11.27
CA LEU A 300 -2.43 -32.53 10.76
C LEU A 300 -2.32 -32.69 9.24
N GLU A 301 -2.69 -33.85 8.69
CA GLU A 301 -2.63 -34.12 7.25
C GLU A 301 -3.58 -33.21 6.45
N GLU A 302 -4.79 -32.97 6.95
CA GLU A 302 -5.74 -32.05 6.32
C GLU A 302 -5.23 -30.60 6.34
N LEU A 303 -4.64 -30.18 7.46
CA LEU A 303 -4.02 -28.85 7.57
C LEU A 303 -2.82 -28.70 6.63
N GLU A 304 -1.98 -29.73 6.49
CA GLU A 304 -0.86 -29.73 5.55
C GLU A 304 -1.33 -29.49 4.11
N VAL A 305 -2.41 -30.14 3.67
CA VAL A 305 -3.00 -29.95 2.35
C VAL A 305 -3.51 -28.52 2.17
N CYS A 306 -4.34 -28.03 3.09
CA CYS A 306 -4.92 -26.70 2.93
C CYS A 306 -3.87 -25.58 3.03
N VAL A 307 -2.82 -25.74 3.87
CA VAL A 307 -1.69 -24.81 3.91
C VAL A 307 -0.93 -24.79 2.59
N ARG A 308 -0.72 -25.95 1.95
CA ARG A 308 -0.11 -25.98 0.61
C ARG A 308 -0.98 -25.25 -0.41
N GLU A 309 -2.29 -25.47 -0.41
CA GLU A 309 -3.20 -24.77 -1.33
C GLU A 309 -3.16 -23.26 -1.10
N LYS A 310 -3.29 -22.81 0.15
CA LYS A 310 -3.25 -21.38 0.48
C LYS A 310 -1.92 -20.74 0.18
N LEU A 311 -0.81 -21.40 0.51
CA LEU A 311 0.51 -20.92 0.14
C LEU A 311 0.66 -20.92 -1.38
N GLY A 312 0.14 -21.93 -2.08
CA GLY A 312 0.11 -22.00 -3.54
C GLY A 312 -0.59 -20.80 -4.15
N ASP A 313 -1.78 -20.45 -3.63
CA ASP A 313 -2.55 -19.29 -4.06
C ASP A 313 -1.84 -17.97 -3.74
N LEU A 314 -1.39 -17.81 -2.49
CA LEU A 314 -0.75 -16.59 -1.98
C LEU A 314 0.57 -16.30 -2.73
N LEU A 315 1.29 -17.35 -3.05
CA LEU A 315 2.59 -17.30 -3.71
C LEU A 315 2.51 -17.47 -5.23
N CYS A 316 1.32 -17.79 -5.76
CA CYS A 316 1.06 -18.10 -7.16
C CYS A 316 1.95 -19.24 -7.72
N ILE A 317 2.11 -20.32 -6.94
CA ILE A 317 2.85 -21.53 -7.32
C ILE A 317 1.97 -22.77 -7.21
N ASN A 318 2.40 -23.88 -7.82
CA ASN A 318 1.71 -25.15 -7.65
C ASN A 318 1.83 -25.60 -6.18
N ALA A 319 0.70 -25.90 -5.54
CA ALA A 319 0.63 -26.38 -4.16
C ALA A 319 1.51 -27.62 -3.92
N ASP A 320 1.64 -28.51 -4.91
CA ASP A 320 2.46 -29.73 -4.84
C ASP A 320 3.96 -29.44 -4.76
N SER A 321 4.39 -28.25 -5.19
CA SER A 321 5.81 -27.83 -5.13
C SER A 321 6.24 -27.33 -3.76
N ILE A 322 5.30 -27.29 -2.79
CA ILE A 322 5.54 -26.74 -1.46
C ILE A 322 5.96 -27.84 -0.50
N ASP A 323 7.27 -27.89 -0.24
CA ASP A 323 7.86 -28.59 0.89
C ASP A 323 7.53 -27.88 2.21
N LEU A 324 6.86 -28.60 3.10
CA LEU A 324 6.44 -28.14 4.44
C LEU A 324 7.55 -28.30 5.48
N ASN A 325 8.62 -29.04 5.18
CA ASN A 325 9.76 -29.20 6.08
C ASN A 325 10.72 -28.01 6.06
N GLN A 326 10.46 -27.01 5.22
CA GLN A 326 11.23 -25.77 5.20
C GLN A 326 10.42 -24.56 5.71
N PRO A 327 11.12 -23.48 6.14
CA PRO A 327 10.47 -22.26 6.59
C PRO A 327 9.76 -21.49 5.48
N MET A 328 8.61 -20.91 5.80
CA MET A 328 7.80 -20.10 4.87
C MET A 328 8.57 -18.90 4.30
N ILE A 329 9.49 -18.30 5.08
CA ILE A 329 10.33 -17.16 4.65
C ILE A 329 11.28 -17.49 3.49
N ASN A 330 11.60 -18.77 3.28
CA ASN A 330 12.42 -19.20 2.14
C ASN A 330 11.63 -19.13 0.83
N TYR A 331 10.31 -19.32 0.93
CA TYR A 331 9.37 -19.01 -0.15
C TYR A 331 8.99 -17.54 -0.19
N GLY A 332 9.76 -16.64 0.43
CA GLY A 332 9.54 -15.20 0.35
C GLY A 332 8.24 -14.70 0.98
N ILE A 333 7.66 -15.48 1.90
CA ILE A 333 6.64 -14.96 2.82
C ILE A 333 7.29 -13.86 3.66
N ASP A 334 6.68 -12.67 3.66
CA ASP A 334 7.15 -11.50 4.38
C ASP A 334 6.22 -11.11 5.53
N SER A 335 6.49 -9.97 6.16
CA SER A 335 5.70 -9.46 7.28
C SER A 335 4.24 -9.20 6.92
N LEU A 336 3.87 -8.92 5.66
CA LEU A 336 2.47 -8.72 5.29
C LEU A 336 1.78 -10.06 4.97
N MET A 337 2.45 -10.93 4.21
CA MET A 337 1.94 -12.25 3.86
C MET A 337 1.80 -13.15 5.09
N SER A 338 2.67 -12.99 6.10
CA SER A 338 2.54 -13.69 7.37
C SER A 338 1.28 -13.30 8.15
N VAL A 339 0.87 -12.02 8.13
CA VAL A 339 -0.40 -11.58 8.75
C VAL A 339 -1.59 -12.22 8.02
N GLU A 340 -1.54 -12.31 6.68
CA GLU A 340 -2.59 -12.98 5.91
C GLU A 340 -2.71 -14.46 6.30
N MET A 341 -1.59 -15.18 6.40
CA MET A 341 -1.55 -16.59 6.81
C MET A 341 -2.13 -16.80 8.21
N VAL A 342 -1.71 -15.99 9.18
CA VAL A 342 -2.20 -16.09 10.56
C VAL A 342 -3.69 -15.80 10.65
N THR A 343 -4.15 -14.75 9.96
CA THR A 343 -5.57 -14.37 9.97
C THR A 343 -6.44 -15.42 9.30
N TRP A 344 -5.97 -15.97 8.18
CA TRP A 344 -6.66 -17.02 7.45
C TRP A 344 -6.78 -18.31 8.28
N ALA A 345 -5.69 -18.76 8.92
CA ALA A 345 -5.71 -19.94 9.77
C ALA A 345 -6.65 -19.79 10.98
N SER A 346 -6.69 -18.60 11.58
CA SER A 346 -7.63 -18.25 12.65
C SER A 346 -9.08 -18.32 12.17
N ARG A 347 -9.37 -17.76 10.98
CA ARG A 347 -10.75 -17.66 10.47
C ARG A 347 -11.31 -18.96 9.94
N GLU A 348 -10.53 -19.70 9.16
CA GLU A 348 -11.02 -20.92 8.51
C GLU A 348 -11.03 -22.11 9.48
N TRP A 349 -10.07 -22.18 10.41
CA TRP A 349 -9.86 -23.38 11.22
C TRP A 349 -9.87 -23.13 12.73
N GLY A 350 -10.00 -21.88 13.17
CA GLY A 350 -9.89 -21.56 14.58
C GLY A 350 -8.50 -21.90 15.13
N VAL A 351 -7.43 -21.76 14.33
CA VAL A 351 -6.05 -22.06 14.74
C VAL A 351 -5.28 -20.78 15.04
N VAL A 352 -4.60 -20.76 16.19
CA VAL A 352 -3.69 -19.66 16.55
C VAL A 352 -2.28 -19.96 16.04
N ILE A 353 -1.73 -19.06 15.24
CA ILE A 353 -0.38 -19.15 14.68
C ILE A 353 0.37 -17.86 14.99
N SER A 354 1.61 -17.96 15.47
CA SER A 354 2.45 -16.79 15.72
C SER A 354 3.06 -16.25 14.43
N GLN A 355 2.87 -14.95 14.18
CA GLN A 355 3.55 -14.26 13.08
C GLN A 355 5.07 -14.27 13.26
N LEU A 356 5.54 -14.16 14.50
CA LEU A 356 6.96 -14.20 14.83
C LEU A 356 7.56 -15.58 14.54
N ASP A 357 6.81 -16.68 14.71
CA ASP A 357 7.30 -18.01 14.36
C ASP A 357 7.46 -18.17 12.84
N ILE A 358 6.52 -17.63 12.06
CA ILE A 358 6.61 -17.62 10.59
C ILE A 358 7.87 -16.85 10.16
N LEU A 359 8.05 -15.63 10.66
CA LEU A 359 9.16 -14.75 10.28
C LEU A 359 10.50 -15.20 10.88
N GLY A 360 10.47 -15.85 12.04
CA GLY A 360 11.62 -16.40 12.76
C GLY A 360 12.20 -17.66 12.11
N GLY A 361 11.57 -18.16 11.05
CA GLY A 361 12.12 -19.27 10.27
C GLY A 361 11.75 -20.66 10.83
N VAL A 362 10.66 -20.77 11.57
CA VAL A 362 10.10 -22.08 11.94
C VAL A 362 9.61 -22.79 10.69
N THR A 363 9.83 -24.10 10.60
CA THR A 363 9.36 -24.90 9.46
C THR A 363 7.83 -24.95 9.45
N THR A 364 7.23 -24.99 8.27
CA THR A 364 5.77 -24.98 8.13
C THR A 364 5.13 -26.16 8.88
N LYS A 365 5.75 -27.34 8.81
CA LYS A 365 5.29 -28.53 9.53
C LYS A 365 5.32 -28.36 11.04
N LEU A 366 6.44 -27.88 11.60
CA LEU A 366 6.57 -27.65 13.05
C LEU A 366 5.58 -26.59 13.54
N LEU A 367 5.31 -25.57 12.71
CA LEU A 367 4.31 -24.55 13.00
C LEU A 367 2.91 -25.16 13.14
N LEU A 368 2.53 -26.07 12.24
CA LEU A 368 1.22 -26.75 12.27
C LEU A 368 1.09 -27.72 13.45
N GLU A 369 2.15 -28.49 13.73
CA GLU A 369 2.19 -29.39 14.90
C GLU A 369 2.00 -28.61 16.20
N LYS A 370 2.63 -27.44 16.32
CA LYS A 370 2.49 -26.55 17.49
C LYS A 370 1.10 -25.93 17.60
N ALA A 371 0.53 -25.52 16.46
CA ALA A 371 -0.82 -24.98 16.38
C ALA A 371 -1.86 -25.98 16.91
N ILE A 372 -1.78 -27.25 16.50
CA ILE A 372 -2.68 -28.33 16.96
C ILE A 372 -2.43 -28.66 18.44
N ALA A 373 -1.18 -28.66 18.88
CA ALA A 373 -0.82 -28.96 20.26
C ALA A 373 -1.20 -27.85 21.27
N ASN A 374 -1.75 -26.72 20.80
CA ASN A 374 -2.09 -25.54 21.61
C ASN A 374 -0.90 -25.03 22.45
N LYS A 375 0.32 -25.19 21.92
CA LYS A 375 1.56 -24.79 22.60
C LYS A 375 2.06 -23.48 22.02
N VAL A 376 2.00 -22.42 22.83
CA VAL A 376 2.69 -21.15 22.55
C VAL A 376 4.19 -21.40 22.56
N VAL A 377 4.90 -20.99 21.51
CA VAL A 377 6.36 -20.92 21.49
C VAL A 377 6.74 -19.62 22.18
N ILE A 378 7.48 -19.73 23.28
CA ILE A 378 8.08 -18.58 23.95
C ILE A 378 9.30 -18.12 23.14
#